data_AF-A0A923WT44-F1
#
_entry.id   AF-A0A923WT44-F1
#
_cell.length_a   1.000
_cell.length_b   1.000
_cell.length_c   1.000
_cell.angle_alpha   90.00
_cell.angle_beta   90.00
_cell.angle_gamma   90.00
#
_symmetry.space_group_name_H-M   'P 1'
#
loop_
_entity.id
_entity.type
_entity.pdbx_description
1 polymer ?
#
loop_
_entity_poly.entity_id
_entity_poly.type
_entity_poly.pdbx_seq_one_letter_code
_entity_poly.pdbx_strand_id
1 'polypeptide(L)'
;MASRLFGDAIDYLAVRIFNRRYLPFGLQPKNCAMTPNGAIYFHKSCCLPDFAAGSEHARHWFMHEMVHVWQHQLGYPVRLRGAVRIGLSYRYVLALDKTLSDYNM
;
A
#
# COMPACT_ATOMS: atom_id res chain seq x y z
N MET A 1 14.15 -5.38 -1.68
CA MET A 1 13.24 -5.90 -0.63
C MET A 1 11.97 -6.49 -1.24
N ALA A 2 11.12 -5.70 -1.92
CA ALA A 2 9.84 -6.17 -2.45
C ALA A 2 9.93 -7.32 -3.48
N SER A 3 10.95 -7.32 -4.34
CA SER A 3 11.17 -8.39 -5.35
C SER A 3 11.36 -9.79 -4.76
N ARG A 4 11.77 -9.91 -3.49
CA ARG A 4 11.85 -11.23 -2.83
C ARG A 4 10.47 -11.85 -2.57
N LEU A 5 9.41 -11.04 -2.50
CA LEU A 5 8.04 -11.50 -2.28
C LEU A 5 7.24 -11.56 -3.58
N PHE A 6 7.27 -10.49 -4.36
CA PHE A 6 6.42 -10.37 -5.55
C PHE A 6 7.09 -10.86 -6.84
N GLY A 7 8.40 -11.17 -6.82
CA GLY A 7 9.14 -11.59 -8.01
C GLY A 7 8.96 -10.56 -9.13
N ASP A 8 8.58 -11.04 -10.31
CA ASP A 8 8.33 -10.21 -11.49
C ASP A 8 6.85 -9.78 -11.65
N ALA A 9 6.01 -10.04 -10.64
CA ALA A 9 4.58 -9.70 -10.70
C ALA A 9 4.30 -8.19 -10.58
N ILE A 10 5.32 -7.38 -10.31
CA ILE A 10 5.24 -5.91 -10.26
C ILE A 10 6.29 -5.34 -11.20
N ASP A 11 5.88 -4.46 -12.11
CA ASP A 11 6.79 -3.55 -12.79
C ASP A 11 7.27 -2.48 -11.79
N TYR A 12 8.44 -2.72 -11.20
CA TYR A 12 9.06 -1.83 -10.22
C TYR A 12 9.48 -0.48 -10.81
N LEU A 13 9.77 -0.40 -12.11
CA LEU A 13 10.21 0.84 -12.76
C LEU A 13 9.07 1.83 -12.92
N ALA A 14 7.84 1.33 -12.98
CA ALA A 14 6.62 2.15 -12.99
C ALA A 14 6.26 2.71 -11.60
N VAL A 15 6.75 2.10 -10.51
CA VAL A 15 6.38 2.51 -9.14
C VAL A 15 7.01 3.86 -8.81
N ARG A 16 6.18 4.76 -8.27
CA ARG A 16 6.62 6.07 -7.76
C ARG A 16 6.26 6.19 -6.28
N ILE A 17 7.19 6.72 -5.49
CA ILE A 17 6.97 7.03 -4.08
C ILE A 17 7.06 8.54 -3.91
N PHE A 18 6.05 9.13 -3.29
CA PHE A 18 6.00 10.56 -3.04
C PHE A 18 6.00 10.84 -1.54
N ASN A 19 6.86 11.77 -1.12
CA ASN A 19 6.91 12.30 0.25
C ASN A 19 5.86 13.41 0.51
N ARG A 20 4.71 13.31 -0.16
CA ARG A 20 3.57 14.23 -0.05
C ARG A 20 2.27 13.45 0.09
N ARG A 21 1.27 14.09 0.70
CA ARG A 21 -0.09 13.54 0.78
C ARG A 21 -0.74 13.48 -0.60
N TYR A 22 -1.60 12.49 -0.79
CA TYR A 22 -2.50 12.34 -1.92
C TYR A 22 -3.76 13.22 -1.76
N LEU A 23 -4.42 13.18 -0.59
CA LEU A 23 -5.62 13.99 -0.35
C LEU A 23 -5.28 15.43 0.08
N PRO A 24 -5.98 16.44 -0.45
CA PRO A 24 -5.77 17.85 -0.10
C PRO A 24 -6.32 18.17 1.30
N PHE A 25 -6.07 19.40 1.76
CA PHE A 25 -6.64 19.99 2.99
C PHE A 25 -6.40 19.19 4.28
N GLY A 26 -5.37 18.35 4.33
CA GLY A 26 -5.05 17.56 5.52
C GLY A 26 -5.98 16.37 5.75
N LEU A 27 -6.83 16.02 4.78
CA LEU A 27 -7.74 14.87 4.85
C LEU A 27 -7.02 13.52 4.95
N GLN A 28 -5.73 13.45 4.57
CA GLN A 28 -4.86 12.30 4.82
C GLN A 28 -4.07 12.51 6.12
N PRO A 29 -4.30 11.70 7.18
CA PRO A 29 -3.53 11.76 8.42
C PRO A 29 -2.02 11.57 8.20
N LYS A 30 -1.19 12.06 9.13
CA LYS A 30 0.28 11.95 9.02
C LYS A 30 0.77 10.49 9.02
N ASN A 31 0.10 9.63 9.76
CA ASN A 31 0.38 8.21 9.95
C ASN A 31 -0.39 7.32 8.95
N CYS A 32 -0.80 7.88 7.81
CA CYS A 32 -1.54 7.17 6.78
C CYS A 32 -0.82 7.33 5.44
N ALA A 33 -0.58 6.21 4.77
CA ALA A 33 -0.11 6.16 3.40
C ALA A 33 -1.30 5.80 2.49
N MET A 34 -1.21 6.19 1.23
CA MET A 34 -2.24 5.86 0.24
C MET A 34 -1.56 5.44 -1.06
N THR A 35 -2.09 4.38 -1.68
CA THR A 35 -1.61 3.88 -2.97
C THR A 35 -2.74 3.79 -3.99
N PRO A 36 -3.33 4.92 -4.42
CA PRO A 36 -4.54 4.93 -5.23
C PRO A 36 -4.30 4.48 -6.68
N ASN A 37 -3.14 4.78 -7.25
CA ASN A 37 -2.89 4.73 -8.71
C ASN A 37 -1.58 4.01 -9.05
N GLY A 38 -1.15 3.08 -8.19
CA GLY A 38 0.14 2.40 -8.32
C GLY A 38 1.35 3.24 -7.86
N ALA A 39 1.14 4.50 -7.50
CA ALA A 39 2.11 5.31 -6.76
C ALA A 39 1.74 5.39 -5.28
N ILE A 40 2.76 5.44 -4.42
CA ILE A 40 2.63 5.43 -2.96
C ILE A 40 2.84 6.86 -2.43
N TYR A 41 1.93 7.34 -1.59
CA TYR A 41 1.94 8.70 -1.04
C TYR A 41 2.06 8.66 0.48
N PHE A 42 3.25 8.98 0.98
CA PHE A 42 3.52 9.12 2.40
C PHE A 42 3.48 10.58 2.83
N HIS A 43 3.08 10.84 4.07
CA HIS A 43 3.40 12.12 4.68
C HIS A 43 4.92 12.27 4.83
N LYS A 44 5.44 13.49 4.63
CA LYS A 44 6.88 13.79 4.66
C LYS A 44 7.62 13.28 5.91
N SER A 45 6.96 13.23 7.07
CA SER A 45 7.57 12.76 8.32
C SER A 45 7.74 11.24 8.41
N CYS A 46 7.09 10.50 7.51
CA CYS A 46 7.08 9.03 7.50
C CYS A 46 7.69 8.46 6.22
N CYS A 47 7.99 9.31 5.23
CA CYS A 47 8.65 8.90 4.00
C CYS A 47 10.14 8.76 4.25
N LEU A 48 10.66 7.53 4.20
CA LEU A 48 12.07 7.25 4.37
C LEU A 48 12.81 7.34 3.02
N PRO A 49 14.09 7.73 3.00
CA PRO A 49 14.94 7.61 1.82
C PRO A 49 15.12 6.15 1.37
N ASP A 50 15.18 5.23 2.35
CA ASP A 50 15.22 3.78 2.11
C ASP A 50 14.39 3.05 3.17
N PHE A 51 13.28 2.44 2.75
CA PHE A 51 12.42 1.64 3.63
C PHE A 51 13.05 0.30 4.00
N ALA A 52 13.99 -0.24 3.22
CA ALA A 52 14.66 -1.49 3.55
C ALA A 52 15.63 -1.36 4.74
N ALA A 53 16.20 -0.18 4.93
CA ALA A 53 17.03 0.19 6.08
C ALA A 53 16.22 0.73 7.28
N GLY A 54 14.89 0.82 7.15
CA GLY A 54 13.99 1.30 8.20
C GLY A 54 13.73 0.27 9.30
N SER A 55 12.93 0.67 10.29
CA SER A 55 12.43 -0.24 11.32
C SER A 55 11.57 -1.35 10.72
N GLU A 56 11.35 -2.44 11.47
CA GLU A 56 10.46 -3.53 11.06
C GLU A 56 9.06 -3.01 10.69
N HIS A 57 8.53 -2.08 11.49
CA HIS A 57 7.25 -1.43 11.21
C HIS A 57 7.26 -0.68 9.87
N ALA A 58 8.32 0.07 9.57
CA ALA A 58 8.44 0.80 8.30
C ALA A 58 8.54 -0.17 7.11
N ARG A 59 9.26 -1.28 7.25
CA ARG A 59 9.35 -2.34 6.25
C ARG A 59 7.99 -2.99 6.00
N HIS A 60 7.25 -3.35 7.05
CA HIS A 60 5.90 -3.90 6.95
C HIS A 60 4.93 -2.93 6.29
N TRP A 61 4.96 -1.66 6.69
CA TRP A 61 4.10 -0.63 6.12
C TRP A 61 4.38 -0.43 4.63
N PHE A 62 5.65 -0.37 4.23
CA PHE A 62 6.02 -0.30 2.82
C PHE A 62 5.53 -1.54 2.04
N MET A 63 5.72 -2.74 2.59
CA MET A 63 5.27 -3.97 1.93
C MET A 63 3.74 -4.04 1.81
N HIS A 64 2.99 -3.50 2.79
CA HIS A 64 1.54 -3.33 2.70
C HIS A 64 1.15 -2.44 1.50
N GLU A 65 1.78 -1.27 1.36
CA GLU A 65 1.51 -0.39 0.21
C GLU A 65 1.89 -1.05 -1.13
N MET A 66 2.94 -1.87 -1.16
CA MET A 66 3.32 -2.63 -2.36
C MET A 66 2.27 -3.68 -2.77
N VAL A 67 1.46 -4.21 -1.84
CA VAL A 67 0.31 -5.06 -2.19
C VAL A 67 -0.73 -4.25 -2.98
N HIS A 68 -0.97 -2.99 -2.61
CA HIS A 68 -1.87 -2.11 -3.35
C HIS A 68 -1.32 -1.72 -4.73
N VAL A 69 0.00 -1.54 -4.85
CA VAL A 69 0.65 -1.37 -6.16
C VAL A 69 0.39 -2.59 -7.04
N TRP A 70 0.62 -3.79 -6.51
CA TRP A 70 0.39 -5.04 -7.23
C TRP A 70 -1.07 -5.20 -7.67
N GLN A 71 -2.02 -4.96 -6.77
CA GLN A 71 -3.45 -4.97 -7.07
C GLN A 71 -3.81 -3.98 -8.18
N HIS A 72 -3.25 -2.77 -8.14
CA HIS A 72 -3.45 -1.78 -9.19
C HIS A 72 -2.90 -2.26 -10.54
N GLN A 73 -1.71 -2.86 -10.58
CA GLN A 73 -1.15 -3.41 -11.82
C GLN A 73 -1.93 -4.61 -12.36
N LEU A 74 -2.64 -5.36 -11.51
CA LEU A 74 -3.62 -6.38 -11.91
C LEU A 74 -4.97 -5.80 -12.37
N GLY A 75 -5.15 -4.48 -12.34
CA GLY A 75 -6.39 -3.81 -12.78
C GLY A 75 -7.47 -3.70 -11.70
N TYR A 76 -7.16 -3.97 -10.43
CA TYR A 76 -8.14 -3.82 -9.35
C TYR A 76 -8.44 -2.33 -9.09
N PRO A 77 -9.71 -1.95 -8.82
CA PRO A 77 -10.08 -0.56 -8.59
C PRO A 77 -9.72 -0.10 -7.17
N VAL A 78 -8.42 -0.04 -6.84
CA VAL A 78 -7.90 0.26 -5.49
C VAL A 78 -8.43 1.61 -4.97
N ARG A 79 -8.53 2.64 -5.83
CA ARG A 79 -9.11 3.95 -5.46
C ARG A 79 -10.52 3.84 -4.90
N LEU A 80 -11.37 3.09 -5.60
CA LEU A 80 -12.78 2.94 -5.27
C LEU A 80 -12.94 2.12 -4.00
N ARG A 81 -12.21 1.00 -3.89
CA ARG A 81 -12.29 0.13 -2.70
C ARG A 81 -11.69 0.78 -1.45
N GLY A 82 -10.60 1.52 -1.59
CA GLY A 82 -10.01 2.28 -0.50
C GLY A 82 -10.91 3.41 0.01
N ALA A 83 -11.56 4.16 -0.90
CA ALA A 83 -12.49 5.24 -0.54
C ALA A 83 -13.73 4.73 0.23
N VAL A 84 -14.25 3.57 -0.16
CA VAL A 84 -15.40 2.92 0.51
C VAL A 84 -15.03 2.38 1.91
N ARG A 85 -13.73 2.22 2.21
CA ARG A 85 -13.25 1.53 3.42
C ARG A 85 -12.40 2.39 4.36
N ILE A 86 -12.34 3.71 4.14
CA ILE A 86 -11.65 4.64 5.06
C ILE A 86 -12.25 4.47 6.46
N GLY A 87 -11.42 4.00 7.41
CA GLY A 87 -11.81 3.80 8.81
C GLY A 87 -12.33 2.40 9.17
N LEU A 88 -12.39 1.46 8.23
CA LEU A 88 -12.75 0.07 8.53
C LEU A 88 -11.54 -0.74 9.02
N SER A 89 -11.84 -1.76 9.82
CA SER A 89 -10.84 -2.68 10.37
C SER A 89 -10.24 -3.56 9.27
N TYR A 90 -8.91 -3.64 9.24
CA TYR A 90 -8.15 -4.60 8.42
C TYR A 90 -7.98 -5.96 9.11
N ARG A 91 -8.66 -6.22 10.24
CA ARG A 91 -8.62 -7.54 10.87
C ARG A 91 -9.23 -8.58 9.94
N TYR A 92 -8.51 -9.67 9.76
CA TYR A 92 -8.96 -10.84 9.03
C TYR A 92 -8.71 -12.11 9.87
N VAL A 93 -9.48 -13.15 9.60
CA VAL A 93 -9.29 -14.49 10.16
C VAL A 93 -8.98 -15.43 8.99
N LEU A 94 -7.88 -16.18 9.11
CA LEU A 94 -7.50 -17.17 8.11
C LEU A 94 -8.52 -18.31 8.07
N ALA A 95 -8.90 -18.72 6.86
CA ALA A 95 -9.82 -19.83 6.62
C ALA A 95 -9.25 -20.72 5.53
N LEU A 96 -9.40 -22.05 5.68
CA LEU A 96 -8.78 -23.05 4.82
C LEU A 96 -9.30 -23.01 3.37
N ASP A 97 -10.54 -22.56 3.19
CA ASP A 97 -11.25 -22.46 1.92
C ASP A 97 -11.12 -21.07 1.26
N LYS A 98 -10.36 -20.16 1.88
CA LYS A 98 -10.19 -18.79 1.38
C LYS A 98 -8.82 -18.57 0.78
N THR A 99 -8.84 -17.94 -0.38
CA THR A 99 -7.69 -17.38 -1.09
C THR A 99 -7.51 -15.91 -0.73
N LEU A 100 -6.38 -15.32 -1.11
CA LEU A 100 -6.10 -13.90 -0.87
C LEU A 100 -7.19 -12.97 -1.46
N SER A 101 -7.78 -13.33 -2.62
CA SER A 101 -8.83 -12.54 -3.27
C SER A 101 -10.17 -12.54 -2.52
N ASP A 102 -10.37 -13.46 -1.57
CA ASP A 102 -11.56 -13.53 -0.74
C ASP A 102 -11.49 -12.56 0.47
N TYR A 103 -10.31 -11.97 0.68
CA TYR A 103 -10.09 -10.97 1.70
C TYR A 103 -10.23 -9.55 1.15
N ASN A 104 -10.38 -8.65 2.10
CA ASN A 104 -10.49 -7.23 1.82
C ASN A 104 -9.20 -6.69 1.19
N MET A 105 -9.36 -5.81 0.20
CA MET A 105 -8.35 -4.81 -0.12
C MET A 105 -8.44 -3.66 0.87
#